data_AF-A0A4Z1PNM9-F1
#
_entry.id   AF-A0A4Z1PNM9-F1
#
_cell.length_a   1.000
_cell.length_b   1.000
_cell.length_c   1.000
_cell.angle_alpha   90.00
_cell.angle_beta   90.00
_cell.angle_gamma   90.00
#
_symmetry.space_group_name_H-M   'P 1'
#
loop_
_entity.id
_entity.type
_entity.pdbx_description
1 polymer ?
#
loop_
_entity_poly.entity_id
_entity_poly.type
_entity_poly.pdbx_seq_one_letter_code
_entity_poly.pdbx_strand_id
1 'polypeptide(L)'
;MSVLFYRRPNFVHRPAGPLNQDDCQKFAEKAKHNKNAIPPELSFDNILDGRTLPPATLEDFMDYLIYVAHDAETLQFYLWLKEYRKRYASLRREEQALSPEWQARPVEDRKLTQKKEGTGSSGAFPVVDKESEMRMKDLSRAAKDVFDEPPMSPTATATDYESFITKSVDSQKTFQEHSDDANTAVGLKWQPFTCQPFRSEIAKVVAHYFAPGAPRELNISDRDRTQLLHALQHTTHPSVFQFVETIIEATLRNQLHPNFVRWSICNGNKPKVLYVRVMGVSHTFFGLFIAIMLTLSHVSRWWRIFNAPITWIGLATWIAAHKGLCVILHAKGNTRNLRPWEDLDSVYDETKTMNRPSDEESTIALSDAQSFSKKSVTHTYTTDKKRPMSFDTFGTANTYTDEPWVERYEKKTLMQKVEDTSVWVQDEALRLLQDKIIVGARIWATLITVVITIVFVALPKGNFF
;
A
#
# COMPACT_ATOMS: atom_id res chain seq x y z
N MET A 1 -10.85 -15.73 23.02
CA MET A 1 -9.72 -16.38 22.32
C MET A 1 -9.02 -17.29 23.32
N SER A 2 -8.67 -18.53 22.96
CA SER A 2 -7.80 -19.35 23.81
C SER A 2 -6.44 -18.64 23.93
N VAL A 3 -6.09 -18.23 25.14
CA VAL A 3 -4.94 -17.36 25.44
C VAL A 3 -3.60 -18.02 25.08
N LEU A 4 -3.56 -19.35 24.93
CA LEU A 4 -2.32 -20.10 24.71
C LEU A 4 -1.80 -20.10 23.26
N PHE A 5 -2.63 -19.87 22.24
CA PHE A 5 -2.18 -20.00 20.84
C PHE A 5 -2.74 -18.88 19.96
N TYR A 6 -1.99 -17.79 19.84
CA TYR A 6 -2.29 -16.75 18.87
C TYR A 6 -2.16 -17.28 17.43
N ARG A 7 -3.22 -17.10 16.64
CA ARG A 7 -3.26 -17.37 15.21
C ARG A 7 -3.20 -16.05 14.45
N ARG A 8 -2.08 -15.80 13.77
CA ARG A 8 -1.85 -14.63 12.91
C ARG A 8 -2.87 -14.61 11.76
N PRO A 9 -3.41 -13.44 11.35
CA PRO A 9 -4.28 -13.33 10.19
C PRO A 9 -3.65 -13.96 8.94
N ASN A 10 -4.48 -14.60 8.12
CA ASN A 10 -4.07 -15.07 6.81
C ASN A 10 -3.81 -13.86 5.89
N PHE A 11 -2.81 -13.97 5.02
CA PHE A 11 -2.55 -12.93 4.03
C PHE A 11 -3.68 -12.89 2.99
N VAL A 12 -4.13 -11.70 2.64
CA VAL A 12 -5.16 -11.47 1.61
C VAL A 12 -4.48 -10.84 0.39
N HIS A 13 -4.43 -11.58 -0.71
CA HIS A 13 -3.81 -11.11 -1.96
C HIS A 13 -4.63 -10.01 -2.62
N ARG A 14 -3.94 -9.03 -3.24
CA ARG A 14 -4.54 -8.06 -4.15
C ARG A 14 -5.02 -8.78 -5.42
N PRO A 15 -6.24 -8.49 -5.90
CA PRO A 15 -6.74 -9.03 -7.15
C PRO A 15 -5.88 -8.51 -8.32
N ALA A 16 -5.76 -9.31 -9.38
CA ALA A 16 -4.94 -8.97 -10.55
C ALA A 16 -5.59 -7.93 -11.48
N GLY A 17 -6.83 -7.51 -11.19
CA GLY A 17 -7.59 -6.57 -12.00
C GLY A 17 -8.39 -5.59 -11.15
N PRO A 18 -9.25 -4.78 -11.80
CA PRO A 18 -10.10 -3.82 -11.10
C PRO A 18 -10.97 -4.50 -10.03
N LEU A 19 -11.15 -3.82 -8.90
CA LEU A 19 -12.00 -4.33 -7.83
C LEU A 19 -13.45 -4.34 -8.29
N ASN A 20 -14.05 -5.53 -8.23
CA ASN A 20 -15.49 -5.72 -8.42
C ASN A 20 -16.17 -6.00 -7.07
N GLN A 21 -17.50 -5.87 -7.05
CA GLN A 21 -18.31 -6.12 -5.84
C GLN A 21 -18.11 -7.53 -5.27
N ASP A 22 -17.93 -8.54 -6.12
CA ASP A 22 -17.66 -9.92 -5.70
C ASP A 22 -16.32 -10.05 -4.95
N ASP A 23 -15.30 -9.28 -5.31
CA ASP A 23 -14.01 -9.32 -4.62
C ASP A 23 -14.10 -8.68 -3.24
N CYS A 24 -14.85 -7.58 -3.12
CA CYS A 24 -15.19 -6.99 -1.83
C CYS A 24 -15.94 -7.97 -0.91
N GLN A 25 -16.87 -8.76 -1.48
CA GLN A 25 -17.56 -9.81 -0.73
C GLN A 25 -16.60 -10.91 -0.26
N LYS A 26 -15.71 -11.39 -1.14
CA LYS A 26 -14.68 -12.37 -0.78
C LYS A 26 -13.77 -11.85 0.34
N PHE A 27 -13.41 -10.56 0.33
CA PHE A 27 -12.62 -9.98 1.42
C PHE A 27 -13.41 -9.98 2.73
N ALA A 28 -14.68 -9.57 2.70
CA ALA A 28 -15.53 -9.57 3.88
C ALA A 28 -15.71 -10.99 4.47
N GLU A 29 -15.87 -12.01 3.63
CA GLU A 29 -15.93 -13.42 4.06
C GLU A 29 -14.63 -13.89 4.72
N LYS A 30 -13.47 -13.58 4.10
CA LYS A 30 -12.16 -13.90 4.68
C LYS A 30 -11.93 -13.16 6.01
N ALA A 31 -12.38 -11.91 6.11
CA ALA A 31 -12.29 -11.14 7.35
C ALA A 31 -13.16 -11.74 8.46
N LYS A 32 -14.36 -12.24 8.14
CA LYS A 32 -15.22 -12.96 9.12
C LYS A 32 -14.52 -14.20 9.69
N HIS A 33 -13.84 -14.98 8.85
CA HIS A 33 -13.06 -16.14 9.31
C HIS A 33 -11.89 -15.74 10.23
N ASN A 34 -11.40 -14.51 10.10
CA ASN A 34 -10.27 -13.96 10.88
C ASN A 34 -10.70 -13.00 11.99
N LYS A 35 -11.99 -12.92 12.35
CA LYS A 35 -12.54 -11.90 13.27
C LYS A 35 -11.83 -11.81 14.63
N ASN A 36 -11.25 -12.93 15.08
CA ASN A 36 -10.52 -13.01 16.35
C ASN A 36 -8.99 -13.00 16.18
N ALA A 37 -8.44 -12.64 15.02
CA ALA A 37 -7.00 -12.66 14.78
C ALA A 37 -6.32 -11.32 15.05
N ILE A 38 -7.09 -10.23 15.14
CA ILE A 38 -6.59 -8.88 15.41
C ILE A 38 -7.20 -8.42 16.74
N PRO A 39 -6.38 -7.99 17.72
CA PRO A 39 -6.87 -7.48 18.98
C PRO A 39 -7.53 -6.10 18.77
N PRO A 40 -8.57 -5.74 19.55
CA PRO A 40 -9.32 -4.49 19.36
C PRO A 40 -8.45 -3.24 19.49
N GLU A 41 -7.36 -3.30 20.26
CA GLU A 41 -6.38 -2.24 20.42
C GLU A 41 -5.72 -1.87 19.07
N LEU A 42 -5.48 -2.86 18.21
CA LEU A 42 -4.95 -2.70 16.85
C LEU A 42 -6.05 -2.63 15.77
N SER A 43 -7.27 -2.26 16.15
CA SER A 43 -8.37 -2.08 15.20
C SER A 43 -8.06 -0.96 14.20
N PHE A 44 -8.66 -1.05 13.01
CA PHE A 44 -8.52 -0.04 11.98
C PHE A 44 -8.91 1.36 12.48
N ASP A 45 -10.00 1.44 13.25
CA ASP A 45 -10.48 2.71 13.80
C ASP A 45 -9.50 3.31 14.81
N ASN A 46 -8.88 2.49 15.67
CA ASN A 46 -7.85 2.98 16.60
C ASN A 46 -6.59 3.49 15.87
N ILE A 47 -6.20 2.86 14.76
CA ILE A 47 -5.08 3.33 13.94
C ILE A 47 -5.42 4.68 13.31
N LEU A 48 -6.61 4.82 12.73
CA LEU A 48 -7.07 6.07 12.13
C LEU A 48 -7.23 7.20 13.15
N ASP A 49 -7.67 6.89 14.36
CA ASP A 49 -7.86 7.85 15.45
C ASP A 49 -6.55 8.19 16.19
N GLY A 50 -5.41 7.63 15.77
CA GLY A 50 -4.10 7.91 16.37
C GLY A 50 -3.93 7.34 17.78
N ARG A 51 -4.65 6.26 18.12
CA ARG A 51 -4.61 5.62 19.45
C ARG A 51 -3.56 4.52 19.57
N THR A 52 -2.95 4.12 18.45
CA THR A 52 -1.89 3.11 18.39
C THR A 52 -0.51 3.78 18.41
N LEU A 53 0.50 3.02 18.84
CA LEU A 53 1.89 3.50 18.91
C LEU A 53 2.78 2.82 17.87
N PRO A 54 3.99 3.33 17.60
CA PRO A 54 4.90 2.70 16.64
C PRO A 54 5.21 1.23 16.99
N PRO A 55 5.21 0.32 16.00
CA PRO A 55 5.12 0.52 14.55
C PRO A 55 3.71 0.34 13.94
N ALA A 56 2.67 0.71 14.69
CA ALA A 56 1.27 0.53 14.29
C ALA A 56 0.50 1.86 14.19
N THR A 57 1.17 3.00 14.06
CA THR A 57 0.52 4.31 13.90
C THR A 57 -0.15 4.49 12.54
N LEU A 58 -0.92 5.57 12.36
CA LEU A 58 -1.44 5.97 11.05
C LEU A 58 -0.31 6.21 10.03
N GLU A 59 0.79 6.84 10.46
CA GLU A 59 1.97 7.06 9.63
C GLU A 59 2.62 5.73 9.23
N ASP A 60 2.77 4.79 10.16
CA ASP A 60 3.27 3.44 9.87
C ASP A 60 2.38 2.70 8.87
N PHE A 61 1.06 2.90 8.95
CA PHE A 61 0.13 2.28 8.02
C PHE A 61 0.25 2.90 6.63
N MET A 62 0.34 4.22 6.52
CA MET A 62 0.58 4.91 5.25
C MET A 62 1.92 4.47 4.63
N ASP A 63 2.99 4.39 5.41
CA ASP A 63 4.30 3.88 4.98
C ASP A 63 4.22 2.45 4.46
N TYR A 64 3.48 1.58 5.15
CA TYR A 64 3.24 0.23 4.68
C TYR A 64 2.52 0.23 3.32
N LEU A 65 1.52 1.10 3.14
CA LEU A 65 0.79 1.19 1.89
C LEU A 65 1.65 1.72 0.73
N ILE A 66 2.59 2.61 0.99
CA ILE A 66 3.51 3.15 -0.02
C ILE A 66 4.60 2.12 -0.36
N TYR A 67 5.34 1.66 0.65
CA TYR A 67 6.59 0.92 0.45
C TYR A 67 6.42 -0.60 0.36
N VAL A 68 5.25 -1.14 0.76
CA VAL A 68 5.04 -2.59 0.84
C VAL A 68 3.80 -3.07 0.09
N ALA A 69 2.65 -2.43 0.27
CA ALA A 69 1.41 -2.86 -0.38
C ALA A 69 1.18 -2.19 -1.75
N HIS A 70 1.78 -1.03 -1.99
CA HIS A 70 1.62 -0.19 -3.18
C HIS A 70 0.15 0.13 -3.48
N ASP A 71 -0.58 0.58 -2.45
CA ASP A 71 -2.03 0.85 -2.48
C ASP A 71 -2.39 1.99 -1.51
N ALA A 72 -1.57 3.05 -1.52
CA ALA A 72 -1.69 4.19 -0.61
C ALA A 72 -2.81 5.15 -1.03
N GLU A 73 -3.08 5.24 -2.33
CA GLU A 73 -4.17 6.01 -2.93
C GLU A 73 -5.53 5.70 -2.29
N THR A 74 -5.74 4.43 -1.92
CA THR A 74 -6.97 3.96 -1.27
C THR A 74 -7.17 4.63 0.09
N LEU A 75 -6.12 4.72 0.92
CA LEU A 75 -6.21 5.40 2.22
C LEU A 75 -6.27 6.92 2.08
N GLN A 76 -5.48 7.50 1.17
CA GLN A 76 -5.44 8.94 0.91
C GLN A 76 -6.83 9.45 0.46
N PHE A 77 -7.46 8.76 -0.50
CA PHE A 77 -8.82 9.07 -0.93
C PHE A 77 -9.84 8.91 0.20
N TYR A 78 -9.73 7.85 1.01
CA TYR A 78 -10.63 7.64 2.15
C TYR A 78 -10.55 8.77 3.17
N LEU A 79 -9.34 9.22 3.51
CA LEU A 79 -9.13 10.36 4.41
C LEU A 79 -9.69 11.64 3.82
N TRP A 80 -9.42 11.91 2.54
CA TRP A 80 -10.00 13.04 1.82
C TRP A 80 -11.53 13.02 1.86
N LEU A 81 -12.17 11.89 1.55
CA LEU A 81 -13.63 11.77 1.53
C LEU A 81 -14.24 12.03 2.91
N LYS A 82 -13.59 11.55 3.98
CA LYS A 82 -14.00 11.81 5.37
C LYS A 82 -13.95 13.30 5.70
N GLU A 83 -12.92 14.02 5.26
CA GLU A 83 -12.81 15.47 5.44
C GLU A 83 -13.76 16.25 4.54
N TYR A 84 -13.92 15.82 3.29
CA TYR A 84 -14.85 16.39 2.31
C TYR A 84 -16.28 16.38 2.86
N ARG A 85 -16.72 15.26 3.45
CA ARG A 85 -18.03 15.16 4.11
C ARG A 85 -18.20 16.15 5.26
N LYS A 86 -17.18 16.30 6.11
CA LYS A 86 -17.21 17.26 7.21
C LYS A 86 -17.35 18.69 6.70
N ARG A 87 -16.55 19.06 5.69
CA ARG A 87 -16.59 20.39 5.06
C ARG A 87 -17.92 20.64 4.35
N TYR A 88 -18.43 19.66 3.61
CA TYR A 88 -19.73 19.73 2.96
C TYR A 88 -20.88 19.89 3.98
N ALA A 89 -20.90 19.09 5.05
CA ALA A 89 -21.90 19.19 6.10
C ALA A 89 -21.86 20.53 6.86
N SER A 90 -20.70 21.21 6.88
CA SER A 90 -20.53 22.52 7.48
C SER A 90 -21.00 23.70 6.62
N LEU A 91 -21.32 23.46 5.34
CA LEU A 91 -21.88 24.49 4.44
C LEU A 91 -23.26 24.97 4.91
N ARG A 92 -23.68 26.15 4.45
CA ARG A 92 -25.06 26.61 4.69
C ARG A 92 -26.04 25.71 3.94
N ARG A 93 -27.27 25.57 4.47
CA ARG A 93 -28.31 24.75 3.83
C ARG A 93 -28.63 25.19 2.40
N GLU A 94 -28.54 26.49 2.12
CA GLU A 94 -28.74 27.05 0.78
C GLU A 94 -27.69 26.55 -0.21
N GLU A 95 -26.42 26.49 0.20
CA GLU A 95 -25.31 26.00 -0.63
C GLU A 95 -25.39 24.48 -0.81
N GLN A 96 -25.80 23.75 0.24
CA GLN A 96 -26.05 22.31 0.15
C GLN A 96 -27.20 22.01 -0.83
N ALA A 97 -28.24 22.83 -0.85
CA ALA A 97 -29.39 22.65 -1.74
C ALA A 97 -29.04 22.77 -3.23
N LEU A 98 -27.93 23.43 -3.58
CA LEU A 98 -27.42 23.51 -4.96
C LEU A 98 -26.91 22.16 -5.47
N SER A 99 -26.57 21.25 -4.55
CA SER A 99 -26.02 19.92 -4.83
C SER A 99 -26.93 18.85 -4.25
N PRO A 100 -27.98 18.44 -4.99
CA PRO A 100 -28.94 17.47 -4.51
C PRO A 100 -28.29 16.11 -4.26
N GLU A 101 -28.86 15.34 -3.33
CA GLU A 101 -28.40 13.99 -3.05
C GLU A 101 -28.48 13.12 -4.30
N TRP A 102 -27.39 12.44 -4.63
CA TRP A 102 -27.38 11.42 -5.67
C TRP A 102 -28.06 10.15 -5.16
N GLN A 103 -29.18 9.79 -5.79
CA GLN A 103 -29.83 8.50 -5.59
C GLN A 103 -29.29 7.53 -6.64
N ALA A 104 -28.44 6.59 -6.22
CA ALA A 104 -27.97 5.54 -7.10
C ALA A 104 -29.17 4.71 -7.57
N ARG A 105 -29.47 4.73 -8.88
CA ARG A 105 -30.42 3.77 -9.45
C ARG A 105 -29.81 2.38 -9.31
N PRO A 106 -30.51 1.39 -8.73
CA PRO A 106 -30.07 0.01 -8.79
C PRO A 106 -29.94 -0.34 -10.28
N VAL A 107 -28.73 -0.66 -10.71
CA VAL A 107 -28.55 -1.27 -12.03
C VAL A 107 -29.13 -2.67 -11.87
N GLU A 108 -30.37 -2.85 -12.32
CA GLU A 108 -30.89 -4.19 -12.53
C GLU A 108 -29.90 -4.90 -13.44
N ASP A 109 -29.27 -5.96 -12.94
CA ASP A 109 -28.51 -6.87 -13.77
C ASP A 109 -29.45 -7.28 -14.90
N ARG A 110 -29.17 -6.83 -16.13
CA ARG A 110 -29.72 -7.46 -17.34
C ARG A 110 -29.14 -8.87 -17.43
N LYS A 111 -29.55 -9.76 -16.51
CA LYS A 111 -29.64 -11.18 -16.80
C LYS A 111 -30.66 -11.27 -17.91
N LEU A 112 -30.17 -11.42 -19.13
CA LEU A 112 -30.95 -11.77 -20.30
C LEU A 112 -31.69 -13.08 -20.01
N THR A 113 -32.87 -12.96 -19.40
CA THR A 113 -33.95 -13.93 -19.59
C THR A 113 -34.28 -13.87 -21.07
N GLN A 114 -33.85 -14.89 -21.82
CA GLN A 114 -34.40 -15.18 -23.13
C GLN A 114 -35.88 -15.47 -22.97
N LYS A 115 -36.71 -14.43 -22.99
CA LYS A 115 -38.13 -14.56 -23.29
C LYS A 115 -38.29 -14.30 -24.78
N LYS A 116 -38.46 -15.38 -25.54
CA LYS A 116 -38.97 -15.34 -26.91
C LYS A 116 -40.36 -14.69 -26.88
N GLU A 117 -40.47 -13.44 -27.30
CA GLU A 117 -41.75 -12.87 -27.76
C GLU A 117 -41.52 -12.11 -29.07
N GLY A 118 -42.41 -12.38 -30.04
CA GLY A 118 -42.23 -12.11 -31.45
C GLY A 118 -42.49 -10.66 -31.88
N THR A 119 -41.98 -10.39 -33.08
CA THR A 119 -42.51 -9.47 -34.11
C THR A 119 -43.41 -8.32 -33.63
N GLY A 120 -42.84 -7.12 -33.60
CA GLY A 120 -43.58 -5.86 -33.50
C GLY A 120 -42.64 -4.65 -33.58
N SER A 121 -42.59 -4.04 -34.77
CA SER A 121 -41.92 -2.80 -35.18
C SER A 121 -41.72 -1.70 -34.11
N SER A 122 -40.50 -1.12 -34.04
CA SER A 122 -40.16 0.30 -34.34
C SER A 122 -38.99 0.83 -33.49
N GLY A 123 -37.95 1.39 -34.13
CA GLY A 123 -36.92 2.23 -33.50
C GLY A 123 -35.48 1.85 -33.86
N ALA A 124 -34.96 2.42 -34.95
CA ALA A 124 -33.66 2.11 -35.55
C ALA A 124 -32.45 2.58 -34.73
N PHE A 125 -31.43 1.72 -34.62
CA PHE A 125 -30.03 2.11 -34.45
C PHE A 125 -29.35 2.03 -35.83
N PRO A 126 -28.48 2.99 -36.21
CA PRO A 126 -27.80 2.91 -37.50
C PRO A 126 -26.78 1.77 -37.49
N VAL A 127 -26.95 0.84 -38.43
CA VAL A 127 -25.98 -0.19 -38.76
C VAL A 127 -24.75 0.49 -39.35
N VAL A 128 -23.59 0.23 -38.77
CA VAL A 128 -22.29 0.68 -39.26
C VAL A 128 -22.06 0.07 -40.64
N ASP A 129 -21.94 0.92 -41.67
CA ASP A 129 -21.73 0.50 -43.05
C ASP A 129 -20.29 0.00 -43.27
N LYS A 130 -20.12 -1.03 -44.11
CA LYS A 130 -18.86 -1.72 -44.42
C LYS A 130 -17.77 -0.78 -44.96
N GLU A 131 -18.16 0.38 -45.47
CA GLU A 131 -17.27 1.42 -45.95
C GLU A 131 -16.47 2.08 -44.81
N SER A 132 -17.06 2.16 -43.60
CA SER A 132 -16.42 2.72 -42.41
C SER A 132 -15.43 1.75 -41.74
N GLU A 133 -15.67 0.43 -41.83
CA GLU A 133 -14.71 -0.61 -41.42
C GLU A 133 -13.48 -0.64 -42.34
N MET A 134 -13.66 -0.41 -43.64
CA MET A 134 -12.56 -0.38 -44.61
C MET A 134 -11.66 0.84 -44.39
N ARG A 135 -12.24 2.03 -44.15
CA ARG A 135 -11.52 3.26 -43.80
C ARG A 135 -10.69 3.15 -42.52
N MET A 136 -11.20 2.42 -41.52
CA MET A 136 -10.50 2.21 -40.25
C MET A 136 -9.30 1.27 -40.40
N LYS A 137 -9.38 0.31 -41.34
CA LYS A 137 -8.25 -0.55 -41.72
C LYS A 137 -7.17 0.19 -42.51
N ASP A 138 -7.53 1.12 -43.38
CA ASP A 138 -6.56 1.91 -44.16
C ASP A 138 -5.81 2.92 -43.29
N LEU A 139 -6.47 3.54 -42.30
CA LEU A 139 -5.84 4.42 -41.31
C LEU A 139 -4.89 3.65 -40.37
N SER A 140 -5.26 2.42 -40.01
CA SER A 140 -4.42 1.51 -39.23
C SER A 140 -3.15 1.07 -39.97
N ARG A 141 -3.23 0.91 -41.30
CA ARG A 141 -2.09 0.56 -42.16
C ARG A 141 -1.17 1.76 -42.39
N ALA A 142 -1.72 2.94 -42.61
CA ALA A 142 -0.97 4.18 -42.76
C ALA A 142 -0.18 4.56 -41.49
N ALA A 143 -0.71 4.26 -40.30
CA ALA A 143 0.01 4.47 -39.04
C ALA A 143 1.21 3.52 -38.83
N LYS A 144 1.25 2.40 -39.57
CA LYS A 144 2.32 1.39 -39.49
C LYS A 144 3.50 1.70 -40.40
N ASP A 145 3.27 2.37 -41.53
CA ASP A 145 4.32 2.78 -42.48
C ASP A 145 5.10 4.05 -42.04
N VAL A 146 4.69 4.73 -40.96
CA VAL A 146 5.35 5.94 -40.44
C VAL A 146 6.49 5.61 -39.46
N PHE A 147 6.63 4.36 -39.01
CA PHE A 147 7.60 3.97 -37.98
C PHE A 147 8.76 3.07 -38.43
N ASP A 148 8.90 2.76 -39.73
CA ASP A 148 10.00 1.96 -40.27
C ASP A 148 10.86 2.75 -41.29
N GLU A 149 11.62 3.75 -40.83
CA GLU A 149 12.87 4.17 -41.50
C GLU A 149 13.81 4.91 -40.52
N PRO A 150 15.12 4.61 -40.47
CA PRO A 150 16.05 5.22 -39.53
C PRO A 150 16.51 6.60 -40.04
N PRO A 151 16.64 7.64 -39.19
CA PRO A 151 17.05 8.95 -39.67
C PRO A 151 18.56 8.99 -39.98
N MET A 152 18.90 9.32 -41.23
CA MET A 152 20.21 9.83 -41.63
C MET A 152 20.40 11.26 -41.09
N SER A 153 21.57 11.55 -40.53
CA SER A 153 21.96 12.88 -40.08
C SER A 153 22.20 13.84 -41.26
N PRO A 154 21.74 15.11 -41.19
CA PRO A 154 22.31 16.16 -42.00
C PRO A 154 23.11 17.17 -41.15
N THR A 155 24.30 17.42 -41.68
CA THR A 155 25.29 18.45 -41.38
C THR A 155 24.70 19.83 -41.13
N ALA A 156 25.23 20.51 -40.12
CA ALA A 156 24.91 21.88 -39.74
C ALA A 156 25.28 22.90 -40.83
N THR A 157 24.41 23.90 -41.02
CA THR A 157 24.84 25.22 -41.49
C THR A 157 24.11 26.30 -40.70
N ALA A 158 24.87 27.32 -40.30
CA ALA A 158 24.49 28.32 -39.32
C ALA A 158 23.53 29.38 -39.91
N THR A 159 22.26 29.34 -39.51
CA THR A 159 21.35 30.49 -39.34
C THR A 159 20.06 30.01 -38.68
N ASP A 160 20.06 29.83 -37.36
CA ASP A 160 18.86 29.53 -36.58
C ASP A 160 18.86 30.43 -35.34
N TYR A 161 18.18 31.58 -35.43
CA TYR A 161 17.91 32.44 -34.28
C TYR A 161 16.39 32.71 -34.07
N GLU A 162 15.52 31.97 -34.76
CA GLU A 162 14.06 32.10 -34.57
C GLU A 162 13.31 30.80 -34.21
N SER A 163 14.01 29.67 -34.06
CA SER A 163 13.35 28.38 -33.72
C SER A 163 13.37 28.00 -32.23
N PHE A 164 13.92 28.85 -31.35
CA PHE A 164 13.95 28.60 -29.89
C PHE A 164 12.69 29.06 -29.12
N ILE A 165 11.74 29.75 -29.76
CA ILE A 165 10.53 30.25 -29.08
C ILE A 165 9.34 29.27 -29.15
N THR A 166 9.38 28.20 -29.97
CA THR A 166 8.19 27.36 -30.22
C THR A 166 8.31 25.88 -29.84
N LYS A 167 9.35 25.46 -29.12
CA LYS A 167 9.45 24.09 -28.57
C LYS A 167 9.87 24.08 -27.10
N SER A 168 9.02 24.62 -26.22
CA SER A 168 9.10 24.40 -24.77
C SER A 168 7.84 24.94 -24.06
N VAL A 169 6.66 24.65 -24.60
CA VAL A 169 5.42 24.68 -23.81
C VAL A 169 4.76 23.33 -24.01
N ASP A 170 5.35 22.30 -23.41
CA ASP A 170 4.54 21.16 -23.00
C ASP A 170 3.63 21.73 -21.91
N SER A 171 2.47 22.23 -22.34
CA SER A 171 1.49 22.87 -21.48
C SER A 171 1.12 21.84 -20.43
N GLN A 172 1.60 22.02 -19.19
CA GLN A 172 1.09 21.24 -18.06
C GLN A 172 -0.41 21.43 -18.05
N LYS A 173 -1.14 20.40 -18.49
CA LYS A 173 -2.59 20.45 -18.56
C LYS A 173 -3.13 20.81 -17.19
N THR A 174 -4.07 21.74 -17.15
CA THR A 174 -4.68 22.12 -15.88
C THR A 174 -5.47 20.92 -15.31
N PHE A 175 -5.66 20.86 -14.00
CA PHE A 175 -6.52 19.82 -13.39
C PHE A 175 -7.93 19.80 -14.00
N GLN A 176 -8.41 20.96 -14.46
CA GLN A 176 -9.69 21.09 -15.15
C GLN A 176 -9.66 20.37 -16.51
N GLU A 177 -8.63 20.58 -17.32
CA GLU A 177 -8.45 19.89 -18.61
C GLU A 177 -8.32 18.38 -18.43
N HIS A 178 -7.58 17.92 -17.43
CA HIS A 178 -7.51 16.48 -17.10
C HIS A 178 -8.86 15.90 -16.68
N SER A 179 -9.64 16.65 -15.92
CA SER A 179 -11.02 16.24 -15.57
C SER A 179 -11.92 16.21 -16.81
N ASP A 180 -11.77 17.16 -17.73
CA ASP A 180 -12.57 17.26 -18.95
C ASP A 180 -12.20 16.15 -19.96
N ASP A 181 -10.91 15.78 -20.04
CA ASP A 181 -10.44 14.62 -20.80
C ASP A 181 -11.02 13.32 -20.24
N ALA A 182 -11.03 13.15 -18.91
CA ALA A 182 -11.62 11.97 -18.26
C ALA A 182 -13.13 11.87 -18.52
N ASN A 183 -13.84 12.99 -18.48
CA ASN A 183 -15.26 13.05 -18.84
C ASN A 183 -15.48 12.67 -20.31
N THR A 184 -14.63 13.19 -21.20
CA THR A 184 -14.70 12.93 -22.65
C THR A 184 -14.41 11.46 -22.98
N ALA A 185 -13.45 10.84 -22.29
CA ALA A 185 -13.12 9.42 -22.44
C ALA A 185 -14.29 8.49 -22.13
N VAL A 186 -15.21 8.92 -21.27
CA VAL A 186 -16.44 8.20 -20.92
C VAL A 186 -17.63 8.59 -21.84
N GLY A 187 -17.40 9.44 -22.83
CA GLY A 187 -18.41 9.91 -23.77
C GLY A 187 -19.31 11.01 -23.22
N LEU A 188 -18.92 11.63 -22.10
CA LEU A 188 -19.66 12.73 -21.50
C LEU A 188 -19.23 14.05 -22.14
N LYS A 189 -20.12 14.68 -22.91
CA LYS A 189 -19.84 15.89 -23.70
C LYS A 189 -20.29 17.21 -23.05
N TRP A 190 -20.98 17.14 -21.91
CA TRP A 190 -21.61 18.29 -21.27
C TRP A 190 -20.73 18.90 -20.18
N GLN A 191 -20.75 20.22 -20.07
CA GLN A 191 -20.10 20.95 -19.00
C GLN A 191 -20.84 20.73 -17.66
N PRO A 192 -20.14 20.45 -16.54
CA PRO A 192 -20.76 20.27 -15.22
C PRO A 192 -21.47 21.54 -14.72
N PHE A 193 -22.47 21.38 -13.85
CA PHE A 193 -23.17 22.52 -13.23
C PHE A 193 -22.20 23.33 -12.34
N THR A 194 -21.87 24.55 -12.75
CA THR A 194 -20.82 25.38 -12.14
C THR A 194 -21.22 26.09 -10.83
N CYS A 195 -22.52 26.18 -10.53
CA CYS A 195 -23.01 26.86 -9.32
C CYS A 195 -22.85 26.05 -8.02
N GLN A 196 -22.37 24.80 -8.11
CA GLN A 196 -22.30 23.90 -6.96
C GLN A 196 -21.04 24.12 -6.11
N PRO A 197 -21.13 23.97 -4.78
CA PRO A 197 -19.97 24.08 -3.90
C PRO A 197 -18.90 23.02 -4.24
N PHE A 198 -17.64 23.37 -4.00
CA PHE A 198 -16.47 22.48 -4.16
C PHE A 198 -16.26 21.91 -5.57
N ARG A 199 -16.83 22.52 -6.62
CA ARG A 199 -16.67 22.04 -8.00
C ARG A 199 -15.22 21.91 -8.47
N SER A 200 -14.40 22.92 -8.18
CA SER A 200 -12.97 22.91 -8.52
C SER A 200 -12.19 21.83 -7.78
N GLU A 201 -12.61 21.51 -6.56
CA GLU A 201 -12.02 20.41 -5.78
C GLU A 201 -12.41 19.05 -6.34
N ILE A 202 -13.68 18.85 -6.71
CA ILE A 202 -14.15 17.64 -7.38
C ILE A 202 -13.39 17.41 -8.70
N ALA A 203 -13.17 18.46 -9.49
CA ALA A 203 -12.37 18.35 -10.71
C ALA A 203 -10.93 17.87 -10.43
N LYS A 204 -10.30 18.39 -9.36
CA LYS A 204 -8.97 17.90 -8.91
C LYS A 204 -9.03 16.44 -8.49
N VAL A 205 -10.05 16.04 -7.73
CA VAL A 205 -10.22 14.64 -7.28
C VAL A 205 -10.40 13.70 -8.46
N VAL A 206 -11.19 14.10 -9.46
CA VAL A 206 -11.36 13.35 -10.70
C VAL A 206 -10.02 13.18 -11.40
N ALA A 207 -9.30 14.28 -11.64
CA ALA A 207 -7.99 14.24 -12.29
C ALA A 207 -6.94 13.41 -11.52
N HIS A 208 -7.06 13.34 -10.19
CA HIS A 208 -6.04 12.73 -9.33
C HIS A 208 -6.28 11.27 -8.97
N TYR A 209 -7.54 10.85 -8.86
CA TYR A 209 -7.92 9.51 -8.39
C TYR A 209 -8.74 8.70 -9.38
N PHE A 210 -9.42 9.34 -10.35
CA PHE A 210 -10.38 8.66 -11.21
C PHE A 210 -10.06 8.74 -12.70
N ALA A 211 -9.28 9.72 -13.15
CA ALA A 211 -8.86 9.79 -14.53
C ALA A 211 -7.97 8.58 -14.90
N PRO A 212 -8.12 7.99 -16.09
CA PRO A 212 -7.23 6.92 -16.54
C PRO A 212 -5.77 7.41 -16.56
N GLY A 213 -4.86 6.67 -15.92
CA GLY A 213 -3.47 7.07 -15.78
C GLY A 213 -3.23 8.20 -14.76
N ALA A 214 -4.21 8.48 -13.89
CA ALA A 214 -4.04 9.46 -12.83
C ALA A 214 -2.88 9.09 -11.90
N PRO A 215 -2.18 10.08 -11.31
CA PRO A 215 -1.02 9.84 -10.45
C PRO A 215 -1.33 8.95 -9.24
N ARG A 216 -2.59 8.94 -8.77
CA ARG A 216 -3.07 8.11 -7.67
C ARG A 216 -4.37 7.41 -8.05
N GLU A 217 -4.42 6.89 -9.28
CA GLU A 217 -5.58 6.20 -9.83
C GLU A 217 -6.05 5.06 -8.90
N LEU A 218 -7.32 5.13 -8.48
CA LEU A 218 -7.93 4.10 -7.65
C LEU A 218 -8.26 2.86 -8.45
N ASN A 219 -8.05 1.70 -7.83
CA ASN A 219 -8.31 0.40 -8.45
C ASN A 219 -9.81 0.04 -8.47
N ILE A 220 -10.61 0.72 -9.30
CA ILE A 220 -12.05 0.45 -9.50
C ILE A 220 -12.35 0.00 -10.93
N SER A 221 -13.49 -0.66 -11.15
CA SER A 221 -13.89 -1.10 -12.49
C SER A 221 -14.24 0.06 -13.42
N ASP A 222 -14.03 -0.12 -14.73
CA ASP A 222 -14.36 0.91 -15.74
C ASP A 222 -15.85 1.28 -15.73
N ARG A 223 -16.70 0.29 -15.45
CA ARG A 223 -18.14 0.49 -15.27
C ARG A 223 -18.41 1.42 -14.09
N ASP A 224 -17.75 1.20 -12.96
CA ASP A 224 -17.97 1.98 -11.76
C ASP A 224 -17.38 3.39 -11.87
N ARG A 225 -16.20 3.51 -12.49
CA ARG A 225 -15.59 4.80 -12.85
C ARG A 225 -16.55 5.61 -13.74
N THR A 226 -17.12 4.99 -14.76
CA THR A 226 -18.08 5.62 -15.67
C THR A 226 -19.33 6.12 -14.92
N GLN A 227 -19.90 5.29 -14.05
CA GLN A 227 -21.07 5.67 -13.26
C GLN A 227 -20.78 6.82 -12.30
N LEU A 228 -19.61 6.79 -11.65
CA LEU A 228 -19.16 7.86 -10.77
C LEU A 228 -18.99 9.18 -11.53
N LEU A 229 -18.27 9.17 -12.66
CA LEU A 229 -18.02 10.37 -13.43
C LEU A 229 -19.34 10.98 -13.94
N HIS A 230 -20.27 10.15 -14.41
CA HIS A 230 -21.62 10.58 -14.77
C HIS A 230 -22.34 11.23 -13.58
N ALA A 231 -22.32 10.61 -12.40
CA ALA A 231 -22.94 11.17 -11.19
C ALA A 231 -22.31 12.51 -10.78
N LEU A 232 -20.99 12.62 -10.87
CA LEU A 232 -20.25 13.84 -10.55
C LEU A 232 -20.59 14.98 -11.52
N GLN A 233 -21.05 14.74 -12.75
CA GLN A 233 -21.51 15.83 -13.62
C GLN A 233 -22.73 16.56 -13.05
N HIS A 234 -23.60 15.84 -12.34
CA HIS A 234 -24.88 16.36 -11.86
C HIS A 234 -24.80 16.99 -10.48
N THR A 235 -23.98 16.46 -9.57
CA THR A 235 -23.93 16.94 -8.19
C THR A 235 -22.55 16.80 -7.58
N THR A 236 -22.19 17.71 -6.66
CA THR A 236 -21.01 17.56 -5.79
C THR A 236 -21.37 16.95 -4.44
N HIS A 237 -22.62 16.52 -4.24
CA HIS A 237 -23.05 15.92 -2.99
C HIS A 237 -22.21 14.67 -2.62
N PRO A 238 -21.77 14.49 -1.35
CA PRO A 238 -20.91 13.36 -0.96
C PRO A 238 -21.52 11.96 -1.17
N SER A 239 -22.83 11.86 -1.37
CA SER A 239 -23.50 10.57 -1.66
C SER A 239 -23.11 9.97 -3.02
N VAL A 240 -22.57 10.78 -3.94
CA VAL A 240 -22.03 10.28 -5.22
C VAL A 240 -20.93 9.24 -5.01
N PHE A 241 -20.14 9.39 -3.95
CA PHE A 241 -19.04 8.48 -3.63
C PHE A 241 -19.46 7.23 -2.84
N GLN A 242 -20.73 7.05 -2.49
CA GLN A 242 -21.17 5.98 -1.57
C GLN A 242 -20.76 4.57 -2.04
N PHE A 243 -20.89 4.29 -3.33
CA PHE A 243 -20.49 3.00 -3.89
C PHE A 243 -18.96 2.80 -3.83
N VAL A 244 -18.20 3.82 -4.24
CA VAL A 244 -16.73 3.80 -4.24
C VAL A 244 -16.19 3.67 -2.82
N GLU A 245 -16.79 4.40 -1.87
CA GLU A 245 -16.47 4.29 -0.45
C GLU A 245 -16.67 2.86 0.06
N THR A 246 -17.76 2.19 -0.35
CA THR A 246 -18.01 0.80 0.06
C THR A 246 -16.88 -0.13 -0.39
N ILE A 247 -16.37 0.03 -1.61
CA ILE A 247 -15.22 -0.73 -2.13
C ILE A 247 -13.95 -0.41 -1.35
N ILE A 248 -13.67 0.89 -1.16
CA ILE A 248 -12.46 1.37 -0.51
C ILE A 248 -12.42 0.96 0.96
N GLU A 249 -13.52 1.14 1.69
CA GLU A 249 -13.63 0.72 3.09
C GLU A 249 -13.52 -0.80 3.22
N ALA A 250 -14.13 -1.56 2.32
CA ALA A 250 -13.96 -3.01 2.29
C ALA A 250 -12.49 -3.41 2.06
N THR A 251 -11.80 -2.73 1.14
CA THR A 251 -10.38 -2.99 0.82
C THR A 251 -9.48 -2.63 2.00
N LEU A 252 -9.68 -1.45 2.61
CA LEU A 252 -8.93 -1.00 3.78
C LEU A 252 -9.13 -1.94 4.97
N ARG A 253 -10.37 -2.23 5.34
CA ARG A 253 -10.68 -3.00 6.56
C ARG A 253 -10.45 -4.50 6.41
N ASN A 254 -10.71 -5.07 5.24
CA ASN A 254 -10.72 -6.53 5.07
C ASN A 254 -9.48 -7.10 4.37
N GLN A 255 -8.67 -6.25 3.72
CA GLN A 255 -7.43 -6.66 3.05
C GLN A 255 -6.22 -5.93 3.61
N LEU A 256 -6.16 -4.61 3.47
CA LEU A 256 -4.95 -3.83 3.74
C LEU A 256 -4.62 -3.78 5.24
N HIS A 257 -5.60 -3.53 6.10
CA HIS A 257 -5.41 -3.49 7.55
C HIS A 257 -4.98 -4.84 8.15
N PRO A 258 -5.64 -5.98 7.86
CA PRO A 258 -5.16 -7.28 8.32
C PRO A 258 -3.76 -7.63 7.82
N ASN A 259 -3.43 -7.27 6.57
CA ASN A 259 -2.09 -7.48 6.03
C ASN A 259 -1.04 -6.58 6.70
N PHE A 260 -1.39 -5.33 7.02
CA PHE A 260 -0.55 -4.41 7.78
C PHE A 260 -0.29 -4.94 9.18
N VAL A 261 -1.32 -5.27 9.96
CA VAL A 261 -1.16 -5.84 11.32
C VAL A 261 -0.34 -7.12 11.25
N ARG A 262 -0.64 -8.00 10.28
CA ARG A 262 0.15 -9.20 10.02
C ARG A 262 1.61 -8.81 9.85
N TRP A 263 1.94 -7.87 8.96
CA TRP A 263 3.30 -7.43 8.67
C TRP A 263 3.99 -6.78 9.86
N SER A 264 3.32 -5.88 10.59
CA SER A 264 3.86 -5.17 11.76
C SER A 264 4.24 -6.11 12.92
N ILE A 265 3.59 -7.27 13.05
CA ILE A 265 4.00 -8.30 14.03
C ILE A 265 5.44 -8.78 13.78
N CYS A 266 5.91 -8.82 12.53
CA CYS A 266 7.27 -9.25 12.23
C CYS A 266 8.30 -8.25 12.78
N ASN A 267 9.14 -8.71 13.70
CA ASN A 267 10.17 -7.87 14.31
C ASN A 267 11.47 -7.84 13.49
N GLY A 268 11.68 -8.77 12.55
CA GLY A 268 12.89 -8.84 11.72
C GLY A 268 12.63 -8.47 10.26
N ASN A 269 13.63 -7.86 9.61
CA ASN A 269 13.63 -7.70 8.14
C ASN A 269 13.81 -9.07 7.44
N LYS A 270 13.55 -9.13 6.13
CA LYS A 270 13.61 -10.41 5.37
C LYS A 270 14.98 -11.10 5.49
N PRO A 271 16.14 -10.42 5.33
CA PRO A 271 17.45 -11.04 5.51
C PRO A 271 17.68 -11.59 6.91
N LYS A 272 17.35 -10.83 7.97
CA LYS A 272 17.50 -11.31 9.36
C LYS A 272 16.61 -12.51 9.65
N VAL A 273 15.36 -12.50 9.22
CA VAL A 273 14.44 -13.65 9.43
C VAL A 273 14.93 -14.89 8.67
N LEU A 274 15.45 -14.72 7.46
CA LEU A 274 16.06 -15.81 6.70
C LEU A 274 17.29 -16.37 7.42
N TYR A 275 18.19 -15.51 7.86
CA TYR A 275 19.39 -15.90 8.63
C TYR A 275 19.03 -16.70 9.88
N VAL A 276 18.10 -16.19 10.70
CA VAL A 276 17.65 -16.85 11.94
C VAL A 276 16.94 -18.18 11.64
N ARG A 277 16.22 -18.27 10.52
CA ARG A 277 15.60 -19.53 10.07
C ARG A 277 16.65 -20.58 9.72
N VAL A 278 17.68 -20.22 8.94
CA VAL A 278 18.79 -21.11 8.60
C VAL A 278 19.50 -21.57 9.88
N MET A 279 19.81 -20.63 10.78
CA MET A 279 20.40 -20.93 12.09
C MET A 279 19.56 -21.93 12.90
N GLY A 280 18.24 -21.75 12.97
CA GLY A 280 17.35 -22.67 13.69
C GLY A 280 17.36 -24.09 13.09
N VAL A 281 17.35 -24.19 11.76
CA VAL A 281 17.44 -25.48 11.04
C VAL A 281 18.80 -26.14 11.30
N SER A 282 19.90 -25.40 11.17
CA SER A 282 21.26 -25.91 11.42
C SER A 282 21.44 -26.41 12.85
N HIS A 283 20.97 -25.69 13.86
CA HIS A 283 21.02 -26.15 15.26
C HIS A 283 20.17 -27.40 15.48
N THR A 284 19.01 -27.50 14.83
CA THR A 284 18.16 -28.70 14.92
C THR A 284 18.91 -29.91 14.37
N PHE A 285 19.53 -29.79 13.19
CA PHE A 285 20.34 -30.86 12.61
C PHE A 285 21.58 -31.19 13.45
N PHE A 286 22.24 -30.20 14.03
CA PHE A 286 23.40 -30.43 14.89
C PHE A 286 23.02 -31.18 16.18
N GLY A 287 21.88 -30.83 16.79
CA GLY A 287 21.33 -31.58 17.92
C GLY A 287 21.02 -33.04 17.56
N LEU A 288 20.37 -33.27 16.41
CA LEU A 288 20.12 -34.61 15.90
C LEU A 288 21.41 -35.38 15.59
N PHE A 289 22.42 -34.71 15.04
CA PHE A 289 23.74 -35.30 14.79
C PHE A 289 24.39 -35.78 16.09
N ILE A 290 24.37 -34.96 17.15
CA ILE A 290 24.84 -35.36 18.49
C ILE A 290 24.07 -36.59 19.00
N ALA A 291 22.75 -36.59 18.86
CA ALA A 291 21.91 -37.73 19.27
C ALA A 291 22.28 -39.02 18.52
N ILE A 292 22.53 -38.93 17.20
CA ILE A 292 22.95 -40.06 16.37
C ILE A 292 24.34 -40.55 16.79
N MET A 293 25.33 -39.65 16.92
CA MET A 293 26.68 -40.02 17.34
C MET A 293 26.70 -40.71 18.71
N LEU A 294 25.98 -40.17 19.70
CA LEU A 294 25.86 -40.78 21.03
C LEU A 294 25.08 -42.11 21.01
N THR A 295 24.18 -42.31 20.04
CA THR A 295 23.46 -43.57 19.87
C THR A 295 24.34 -44.67 19.30
N LEU A 296 25.23 -44.32 18.36
CA LEU A 296 26.16 -45.26 17.74
C LEU A 296 27.36 -45.62 18.65
N SER A 297 27.71 -44.74 19.60
CA SER A 297 28.82 -44.95 20.55
C SER A 297 28.60 -46.05 21.60
N HIS A 298 29.65 -46.41 22.33
CA HIS A 298 29.58 -47.28 23.53
C HIS A 298 29.04 -46.59 24.80
N VAL A 299 28.81 -45.29 24.76
CA VAL A 299 28.43 -44.49 25.93
C VAL A 299 27.03 -44.86 26.43
N SER A 300 26.78 -44.71 27.74
CA SER A 300 25.48 -45.04 28.32
C SER A 300 24.36 -44.18 27.74
N ARG A 301 23.15 -44.77 27.59
CA ARG A 301 21.99 -44.14 26.95
C ARG A 301 21.60 -42.77 27.52
N TRP A 302 21.94 -42.49 28.77
CA TRP A 302 21.61 -41.23 29.46
C TRP A 302 22.34 -40.02 28.90
N TRP A 303 23.53 -40.20 28.33
CA TRP A 303 24.27 -39.10 27.68
C TRP A 303 23.53 -38.54 26.47
N ARG A 304 22.62 -39.31 25.86
CA ARG A 304 21.81 -38.85 24.73
C ARG A 304 20.91 -37.66 25.10
N ILE A 305 20.62 -37.43 26.38
CA ILE A 305 19.86 -36.25 26.86
C ILE A 305 20.56 -34.94 26.49
N PHE A 306 21.90 -34.92 26.33
CA PHE A 306 22.62 -33.71 25.95
C PHE A 306 22.31 -33.19 24.54
N ASN A 307 21.61 -33.96 23.69
CA ASN A 307 21.08 -33.44 22.44
C ASN A 307 19.96 -32.40 22.67
N ALA A 308 19.21 -32.53 23.77
CA ALA A 308 17.96 -31.82 23.99
C ALA A 308 18.12 -30.28 23.99
N PRO A 309 19.10 -29.67 24.68
CA PRO A 309 19.25 -28.21 24.67
C PRO A 309 19.48 -27.63 23.27
N ILE A 310 20.32 -28.27 22.46
CA ILE A 310 20.67 -27.80 21.10
C ILE A 310 19.46 -27.97 20.17
N THR A 311 18.81 -29.15 20.21
CA THR A 311 17.60 -29.42 19.43
C THR A 311 16.47 -28.45 19.82
N TRP A 312 16.31 -28.15 21.11
CA TRP A 312 15.31 -27.20 21.60
C TRP A 312 15.55 -25.78 21.11
N ILE A 313 16.80 -25.28 21.22
CA ILE A 313 17.17 -23.95 20.70
C ILE A 313 16.88 -23.87 19.19
N GLY A 314 17.25 -24.93 18.44
CA GLY A 314 17.00 -25.02 17.01
C GLY A 314 15.51 -24.95 16.66
N LEU A 315 14.69 -25.80 17.29
CA LEU A 315 13.25 -25.88 17.05
C LEU A 315 12.52 -24.60 17.48
N ALA A 316 12.81 -24.06 18.66
CA ALA A 316 12.19 -22.83 19.15
C ALA A 316 12.47 -21.66 18.21
N THR A 317 13.73 -21.53 17.77
CA THR A 317 14.17 -20.51 16.82
C THR A 317 13.52 -20.70 15.45
N TRP A 318 13.49 -21.93 14.94
CA TRP A 318 12.93 -22.25 13.63
C TRP A 318 11.42 -21.99 13.57
N ILE A 319 10.66 -22.43 14.56
CA ILE A 319 9.20 -22.23 14.64
C ILE A 319 8.86 -20.73 14.73
N ALA A 320 9.58 -19.96 15.56
CA ALA A 320 9.41 -18.52 15.67
C ALA A 320 9.75 -17.80 14.36
N ALA A 321 10.89 -18.13 13.73
CA ALA A 321 11.34 -17.53 12.48
C ALA A 321 10.42 -17.87 11.29
N HIS A 322 9.76 -19.02 11.30
CA HIS A 322 8.75 -19.35 10.29
C HIS A 322 7.53 -18.42 10.38
N LYS A 323 7.22 -17.93 11.58
CA LYS A 323 6.17 -16.91 11.80
C LYS A 323 6.65 -15.48 11.59
N GLY A 324 7.93 -15.29 11.25
CA GLY A 324 8.55 -13.99 10.97
C GLY A 324 9.06 -13.26 12.21
N LEU A 325 9.34 -14.00 13.31
CA LEU A 325 9.93 -13.44 14.52
C LEU A 325 11.38 -13.91 14.70
N CYS A 326 12.26 -12.95 14.96
CA CYS A 326 13.61 -13.17 15.44
C CYS A 326 13.58 -13.25 16.98
N VAL A 327 13.99 -14.40 17.52
CA VAL A 327 14.06 -14.64 18.97
C VAL A 327 15.12 -13.75 19.63
N ILE A 328 16.19 -13.38 18.91
CA ILE A 328 17.25 -12.50 19.43
C ILE A 328 16.73 -11.08 19.65
N LEU A 329 15.99 -10.53 18.69
CA LEU A 329 15.38 -9.20 18.81
C LEU A 329 14.30 -9.14 19.90
N HIS A 330 13.55 -10.24 20.04
CA HIS A 330 12.59 -10.42 21.12
C HIS A 330 13.30 -10.43 22.49
N ALA A 331 14.36 -11.22 22.63
CA ALA A 331 15.17 -11.31 23.85
C ALA A 331 15.89 -10.00 24.23
N LYS A 332 16.20 -9.13 23.25
CA LYS A 332 16.78 -7.79 23.47
C LYS A 332 15.76 -6.76 24.01
N GLY A 333 14.58 -7.19 24.45
CA GLY A 333 13.56 -6.32 25.03
C GLY A 333 12.46 -5.92 24.06
N ASN A 334 11.94 -6.87 23.27
CA ASN A 334 10.87 -6.62 22.29
C ASN A 334 11.24 -5.54 21.26
N THR A 335 12.44 -5.66 20.70
CA THR A 335 12.90 -4.77 19.64
C THR A 335 12.49 -5.31 18.26
N ARG A 336 12.48 -4.42 17.27
CA ARG A 336 12.34 -4.74 15.84
C ARG A 336 13.47 -4.10 15.05
N ASN A 337 13.73 -4.58 13.83
CA ASN A 337 14.56 -3.82 12.89
C ASN A 337 13.92 -2.46 12.59
N LEU A 338 14.75 -1.42 12.60
CA LEU A 338 14.41 -0.11 12.05
C LEU A 338 14.18 -0.28 10.54
N ARG A 339 13.13 0.33 10.01
CA ARG A 339 12.85 0.25 8.57
C ARG A 339 13.76 1.25 7.84
N PRO A 340 14.14 0.96 6.59
CA PRO A 340 15.09 1.82 5.85
C PRO A 340 14.64 3.29 5.76
N TRP A 341 13.35 3.53 5.57
CA TRP A 341 12.76 4.87 5.49
C TRP A 341 12.59 5.57 6.85
N GLU A 342 12.71 4.85 7.98
CA GLU A 342 12.62 5.42 9.34
C GLU A 342 13.95 6.00 9.84
N ASP A 343 15.05 5.72 9.15
CA ASP A 343 16.40 6.15 9.52
C ASP A 343 16.66 7.60 9.08
N LEU A 344 16.05 8.55 9.79
CA LEU A 344 16.11 9.98 9.47
C LEU A 344 17.52 10.56 9.61
N ASP A 345 18.27 10.17 10.65
CA ASP A 345 19.59 10.73 10.92
C ASP A 345 20.57 10.44 9.78
N SER A 346 20.48 9.26 9.15
CA SER A 346 21.30 8.95 7.98
C SER A 346 20.91 9.75 6.73
N VAL A 347 19.63 10.14 6.55
CA VAL A 347 19.16 10.87 5.35
C VAL A 347 19.70 12.30 5.31
N TYR A 348 19.83 12.97 6.46
CA TYR A 348 20.25 14.37 6.52
C TYR A 348 21.76 14.59 6.72
N ASP A 349 22.52 13.58 7.16
CA ASP A 349 23.98 13.71 7.29
C ASP A 349 24.68 13.75 5.91
N GLU A 350 24.11 13.11 4.88
CA GLU A 350 24.64 13.13 3.51
C GLU A 350 24.21 14.37 2.71
N THR A 351 23.02 14.94 2.93
CA THR A 351 22.62 16.18 2.23
C THR A 351 23.49 17.39 2.61
N LYS A 352 24.13 17.36 3.78
CA LYS A 352 25.16 18.32 4.17
C LYS A 352 26.49 18.18 3.39
N THR A 353 26.77 17.03 2.78
CA THR A 353 28.01 16.79 2.03
C THR A 353 27.88 17.04 0.52
N MET A 354 26.68 17.31 0.01
CA MET A 354 26.46 17.81 -1.34
C MET A 354 26.04 19.29 -1.32
N ASN A 355 26.97 20.18 -0.98
CA ASN A 355 26.83 21.61 -1.28
C ASN A 355 26.92 21.81 -2.80
N ARG A 356 25.76 21.92 -3.45
CA ARG A 356 25.62 22.62 -4.74
C ARG A 356 25.48 24.11 -4.41
N PRO A 357 26.25 25.03 -5.01
CA PRO A 357 26.08 26.45 -4.73
C PRO A 357 24.73 26.88 -5.30
N SER A 358 23.83 27.32 -4.42
CA SER A 358 22.56 27.93 -4.80
C SER A 358 22.80 29.40 -5.09
N ASP A 359 22.55 29.80 -6.33
CA ASP A 359 22.51 31.19 -6.75
C ASP A 359 21.35 31.91 -6.04
N GLU A 360 21.69 32.82 -5.14
CA GLU A 360 20.78 33.78 -4.52
C GLU A 360 20.58 34.99 -5.44
N GLU A 361 19.48 35.03 -6.19
CA GLU A 361 18.87 36.26 -6.73
C GLU A 361 17.52 35.86 -7.35
N SER A 362 16.34 36.28 -6.93
CA SER A 362 15.88 37.66 -6.78
C SER A 362 14.36 37.61 -6.50
N THR A 363 13.87 38.22 -5.41
CA THR A 363 12.47 38.69 -5.34
C THR A 363 12.42 39.93 -4.45
N ILE A 364 12.54 41.09 -5.09
CA ILE A 364 12.25 42.40 -4.52
C ILE A 364 10.79 42.75 -4.88
N ALA A 365 10.02 43.03 -3.84
CA ALA A 365 8.89 43.94 -3.71
C ALA A 365 7.75 43.95 -4.76
N LEU A 366 6.53 43.72 -4.26
CA LEU A 366 5.55 44.81 -4.26
C LEU A 366 4.62 44.69 -3.04
N SER A 367 4.40 45.82 -2.39
CA SER A 367 3.78 45.98 -1.09
C SER A 367 2.30 46.38 -1.19
N ASP A 368 1.63 46.21 -0.04
CA ASP A 368 0.51 46.99 0.48
C ASP A 368 -0.91 46.79 -0.08
N ALA A 369 -1.73 46.09 0.72
CA ALA A 369 -2.93 46.71 1.33
C ALA A 369 -3.39 45.94 2.59
N GLN A 370 -3.38 46.67 3.70
CA GLN A 370 -4.03 46.51 5.02
C GLN A 370 -5.42 45.85 4.94
N SER A 371 -6.02 45.20 5.93
CA SER A 371 -5.74 44.87 7.34
C SER A 371 -6.98 44.09 7.84
N PHE A 372 -6.85 43.03 8.64
CA PHE A 372 -7.74 42.79 9.78
C PHE A 372 -7.16 41.73 10.72
N SER A 373 -7.22 42.08 12.01
CA SER A 373 -6.64 41.42 13.17
C SER A 373 -7.12 39.98 13.42
N LYS A 374 -6.18 39.08 13.71
CA LYS A 374 -6.20 38.23 14.92
C LYS A 374 -4.83 37.60 15.16
N LYS A 375 -4.33 37.77 16.40
CA LYS A 375 -3.14 37.11 16.96
C LYS A 375 -3.08 35.63 16.54
N SER A 376 -2.13 35.31 15.67
CA SER A 376 -1.61 33.97 15.48
C SER A 376 -0.12 34.02 15.76
N VAL A 377 0.35 33.14 16.64
CA VAL A 377 1.77 32.93 16.91
C VAL A 377 2.41 32.45 15.61
N THR A 378 3.13 33.33 14.93
CA THR A 378 3.90 33.00 13.73
C THR A 378 5.11 32.18 14.17
N HIS A 379 4.94 30.85 14.24
CA HIS A 379 6.07 29.96 14.03
C HIS A 379 6.52 30.17 12.58
N THR A 380 7.67 30.82 12.42
CA THR A 380 8.42 30.85 11.18
C THR A 380 8.71 29.40 10.77
N TYR A 381 8.04 28.95 9.73
CA TYR A 381 8.24 27.66 9.11
C TYR A 381 9.60 27.65 8.41
N THR A 382 10.62 27.10 9.07
CA THR A 382 11.74 26.50 8.34
C THR A 382 11.22 25.23 7.68
N THR A 383 11.10 25.29 6.35
CA THR A 383 10.78 24.17 5.49
C THR A 383 11.98 23.24 5.38
N ASP A 384 12.05 22.22 6.25
CA ASP A 384 12.71 20.96 5.94
C ASP A 384 11.73 19.84 6.27
N LYS A 385 11.02 19.42 5.23
CA LYS A 385 9.84 18.58 5.34
C LYS A 385 10.23 17.17 5.79
N LYS A 386 9.77 16.78 6.99
CA LYS A 386 9.73 15.42 7.54
C LYS A 386 8.89 14.42 6.70
N ARG A 387 9.13 14.30 5.40
CA ARG A 387 8.32 13.64 4.34
C ARG A 387 7.08 14.45 3.93
N PRO A 388 7.12 15.17 2.80
CA PRO A 388 6.09 16.16 2.51
C PRO A 388 4.79 15.75 1.80
N MET A 389 4.63 14.55 1.22
CA MET A 389 3.53 14.34 0.25
C MET A 389 2.64 13.11 0.48
N SER A 390 2.96 12.22 1.42
CA SER A 390 2.19 10.97 1.61
C SER A 390 0.78 11.20 2.16
N PHE A 391 0.57 12.27 2.94
CA PHE A 391 -0.75 12.68 3.41
C PHE A 391 -1.35 13.87 2.63
N ASP A 392 -0.61 14.43 1.66
CA ASP A 392 -1.17 15.47 0.79
C ASP A 392 -2.20 14.82 -0.14
N THR A 393 -3.46 15.27 -0.07
CA THR A 393 -4.55 14.76 -0.90
C THR A 393 -4.21 14.80 -2.40
N PHE A 394 -3.54 15.86 -2.86
CA PHE A 394 -3.24 16.10 -4.27
C PHE A 394 -1.73 16.12 -4.54
N GLY A 395 -0.95 15.39 -3.73
CA GLY A 395 0.49 15.27 -3.86
C GLY A 395 0.92 14.49 -5.10
N THR A 396 2.22 14.26 -5.29
CA THR A 396 2.71 13.47 -6.43
C THR A 396 2.26 12.00 -6.37
N ALA A 397 2.48 11.27 -7.46
CA ALA A 397 2.30 9.82 -7.50
C ALA A 397 3.04 9.13 -6.33
N ASN A 398 2.49 8.00 -5.85
CA ASN A 398 3.03 7.24 -4.72
C ASN A 398 4.27 6.40 -5.12
N THR A 399 5.26 7.05 -5.73
CA THR A 399 6.53 6.46 -6.16
C THR A 399 7.61 6.71 -5.12
N TYR A 400 8.43 5.70 -4.82
CA TYR A 400 9.51 5.79 -3.83
C TYR A 400 10.89 5.38 -4.36
N THR A 401 11.00 4.93 -5.61
CA THR A 401 12.25 4.40 -6.17
C THR A 401 13.40 5.40 -6.12
N ASP A 402 13.06 6.68 -6.21
CA ASP A 402 14.03 7.77 -6.26
C ASP A 402 14.33 8.34 -4.87
N GLU A 403 13.75 7.76 -3.80
CA GLU A 403 14.02 8.20 -2.43
C GLU A 403 15.44 7.81 -1.99
N PRO A 404 16.19 8.70 -1.30
CA PRO A 404 17.60 8.47 -0.95
C PRO A 404 17.87 7.19 -0.15
N TRP A 405 16.92 6.76 0.68
CA TRP A 405 17.08 5.55 1.47
C TRP A 405 17.13 4.28 0.61
N VAL A 406 16.53 4.29 -0.60
CA VAL A 406 16.48 3.12 -1.50
C VAL A 406 17.88 2.76 -1.94
N GLU A 407 18.60 3.70 -2.55
CA GLU A 407 19.97 3.49 -3.02
C GLU A 407 20.89 3.07 -1.85
N ARG A 408 20.76 3.74 -0.69
CA ARG A 408 21.53 3.41 0.51
C ARG A 408 21.25 1.98 0.99
N TYR A 409 19.98 1.57 0.99
CA TYR A 409 19.60 0.23 1.44
C TYR A 409 20.01 -0.85 0.43
N GLU A 410 20.01 -0.54 -0.86
CA GLU A 410 20.48 -1.46 -1.90
C GLU A 410 21.99 -1.73 -1.81
N LYS A 411 22.78 -0.68 -1.51
CA LYS A 411 24.24 -0.81 -1.29
C LYS A 411 24.62 -1.69 -0.09
N LYS A 412 23.73 -1.91 0.88
CA LYS A 412 24.00 -2.79 2.03
C LYS A 412 24.09 -4.26 1.60
N THR A 413 25.18 -4.92 2.00
CA THR A 413 25.34 -6.38 1.89
C THR A 413 24.29 -7.12 2.72
N LEU A 414 24.09 -8.42 2.44
CA LEU A 414 23.14 -9.24 3.22
C LEU A 414 23.48 -9.27 4.71
N MET A 415 24.75 -9.33 5.09
CA MET A 415 25.16 -9.34 6.51
C MET A 415 24.92 -7.98 7.17
N GLN A 416 25.20 -6.87 6.48
CA GLN A 416 24.84 -5.54 7.00
C GLN A 416 23.33 -5.42 7.22
N LYS A 417 22.50 -5.98 6.32
CA LYS A 417 21.04 -6.02 6.50
C LYS A 417 20.62 -6.90 7.68
N VAL A 418 21.34 -7.99 7.95
CA VAL A 418 21.10 -8.82 9.15
C VAL A 418 21.48 -8.05 10.42
N GLU A 419 22.54 -7.25 10.40
CA GLU A 419 23.00 -6.49 11.56
C GLU A 419 22.36 -5.10 11.69
N ASP A 420 21.39 -4.78 10.82
CA ASP A 420 20.66 -3.51 10.83
C ASP A 420 20.17 -3.14 12.23
N THR A 421 20.19 -1.82 12.48
CA THR A 421 19.76 -1.16 13.71
C THR A 421 18.38 -1.63 14.14
N SER A 422 18.20 -1.71 15.47
CA SER A 422 16.97 -2.18 16.09
C SER A 422 16.36 -1.08 16.96
N VAL A 423 15.06 -0.87 16.85
CA VAL A 423 14.27 0.07 17.66
C VAL A 423 13.27 -0.69 18.53
N TRP A 424 12.91 -0.10 19.67
CA TRP A 424 11.92 -0.68 20.58
C TRP A 424 10.51 -0.67 19.97
N VAL A 425 9.74 -1.75 20.17
CA VAL A 425 8.32 -1.81 19.80
C VAL A 425 7.52 -1.10 20.89
N GLN A 426 6.98 0.08 20.60
CA GLN A 426 6.29 0.91 21.58
C GLN A 426 4.89 0.38 21.91
N ASP A 427 4.17 -0.06 20.88
CA ASP A 427 2.81 -0.58 21.01
C ASP A 427 2.74 -1.85 21.87
N GLU A 428 1.97 -1.79 22.96
CA GLU A 428 1.83 -2.89 23.91
C GLU A 428 1.05 -4.08 23.31
N ALA A 429 -0.03 -3.82 22.58
CA ALA A 429 -0.84 -4.88 21.99
C ALA A 429 -0.01 -5.69 20.99
N LEU A 430 0.84 -5.03 20.20
CA LEU A 430 1.76 -5.71 19.29
C LEU A 430 2.81 -6.55 20.01
N ARG A 431 3.38 -6.06 21.12
CA ARG A 431 4.30 -6.84 21.96
C ARG A 431 3.64 -8.08 22.54
N LEU A 432 2.41 -7.96 23.05
CA LEU A 432 1.63 -9.10 23.55
C LEU A 432 1.37 -10.16 22.47
N LEU A 433 1.17 -9.76 21.21
CA LEU A 433 1.07 -10.70 20.10
C LEU A 433 2.39 -11.42 19.83
N GLN A 434 3.51 -10.70 19.83
CA GLN A 434 4.84 -11.28 19.65
C GLN A 434 5.16 -12.27 20.77
N ASP A 435 4.90 -11.90 22.04
CA ASP A 435 5.08 -12.75 23.21
C ASP A 435 4.29 -14.06 23.09
N LYS A 436 3.01 -13.98 22.72
CA LYS A 436 2.17 -15.17 22.51
C LYS A 436 2.73 -16.11 21.43
N ILE A 437 3.26 -15.55 20.35
CA ILE A 437 3.86 -16.36 19.29
C ILE A 437 5.14 -17.05 19.77
N ILE A 438 6.01 -16.32 20.48
CA ILE A 438 7.28 -16.84 21.00
C ILE A 438 7.05 -17.90 22.08
N VAL A 439 6.13 -17.65 23.02
CA VAL A 439 5.72 -18.64 24.04
C VAL A 439 5.17 -19.89 23.37
N GLY A 440 4.28 -19.73 22.39
CA GLY A 440 3.77 -20.85 21.60
C GLY A 440 4.87 -21.64 20.91
N ALA A 441 5.87 -20.96 20.32
CA ALA A 441 7.01 -21.61 19.68
C ALA A 441 7.86 -22.41 20.69
N ARG A 442 8.09 -21.87 21.89
CA ARG A 442 8.81 -22.56 22.97
C ARG A 442 8.06 -23.80 23.46
N ILE A 443 6.74 -23.71 23.63
CA ILE A 443 5.91 -24.86 24.03
C ILE A 443 6.01 -25.98 22.99
N TRP A 444 5.82 -25.67 21.71
CA TRP A 444 5.94 -26.66 20.64
C TRP A 444 7.34 -27.26 20.56
N ALA A 445 8.39 -26.44 20.68
CA ALA A 445 9.77 -26.90 20.71
C ALA A 445 10.03 -27.85 21.88
N THR A 446 9.51 -27.55 23.08
CA THR A 446 9.61 -28.43 24.25
C THR A 446 8.95 -29.78 23.99
N LEU A 447 7.70 -29.80 23.50
CA LEU A 447 6.98 -31.04 23.20
C LEU A 447 7.74 -31.92 22.21
N ILE A 448 8.19 -31.32 21.09
CA ILE A 448 8.92 -32.05 20.05
C ILE A 448 10.27 -32.54 20.57
N THR A 449 11.01 -31.71 21.30
CA THR A 449 12.32 -32.09 21.85
C THR A 449 12.22 -33.24 22.86
N VAL A 450 11.19 -33.21 23.72
CA VAL A 450 10.95 -34.30 24.67
C VAL A 450 10.69 -35.61 23.94
N VAL A 451 9.84 -35.60 22.90
CA VAL A 451 9.57 -36.79 22.09
C VAL A 451 10.86 -37.31 21.42
N ILE A 452 11.62 -36.42 20.76
CA ILE A 452 12.90 -36.77 20.13
C ILE A 452 13.86 -37.40 21.16
N THR A 453 13.99 -36.79 22.33
CA THR A 453 14.91 -37.26 23.38
C THR A 453 14.49 -38.62 23.92
N ILE A 454 13.20 -38.85 24.17
CA ILE A 454 12.67 -40.15 24.61
C ILE A 454 13.00 -41.23 23.57
N VAL A 455 12.76 -40.95 22.28
CA VAL A 455 13.08 -41.89 21.19
C VAL A 455 14.56 -42.25 21.21
N PHE A 456 15.46 -41.26 21.23
CA PHE A 456 16.90 -41.53 21.23
C PHE A 456 17.39 -42.22 22.50
N VAL A 457 16.82 -41.93 23.68
CA VAL A 457 17.19 -42.63 24.93
C VAL A 457 16.70 -44.08 24.93
N ALA A 458 15.56 -44.37 24.30
CA ALA A 458 14.98 -45.71 24.21
C ALA A 458 15.70 -46.64 23.23
N LEU A 459 16.38 -46.10 22.22
CA LEU A 459 17.13 -46.91 21.25
C LEU A 459 18.24 -47.73 21.94
N PRO A 460 18.56 -48.94 21.45
CA PRO A 460 19.71 -49.69 21.95
C PRO A 460 21.03 -48.98 21.61
N LYS A 461 22.13 -49.42 22.22
CA LYS A 461 23.49 -48.95 21.89
C LYS A 461 23.99 -49.59 20.60
N GLY A 462 24.56 -48.79 19.70
CA GLY A 462 25.13 -49.27 18.44
C GLY A 462 26.46 -50.01 18.61
N ASN A 463 27.30 -49.59 19.56
CA ASN A 463 28.63 -50.14 19.84
C ASN A 463 29.60 -50.08 18.64
N PHE A 464 29.57 -49.00 17.85
CA PHE A 464 30.45 -48.85 16.69
C PHE A 464 31.82 -48.23 17.02
N PHE A 465 31.90 -47.39 18.06
CA PHE A 465 33.12 -46.71 18.49
C PHE A 465 33.03 -46.22 19.94
#